data_AF-A0A6C0UCN9-F1
#
_entry.id   AF-A0A6C0UCN9-F1
#
_cell.length_a   1.000
_cell.length_b   1.000
_cell.length_c   1.000
_cell.angle_alpha   90.00
_cell.angle_beta   90.00
_cell.angle_gamma   90.00
#
_symmetry.space_group_name_H-M   'P 1'
#
loop_
_entity.id
_entity.type
_entity.pdbx_description
1 polymer ?
#
loop_
_entity_poly.entity_id
_entity_poly.type
_entity_poly.pdbx_seq_one_letter_code
_entity_poly.pdbx_strand_id
1 'polypeptide(L)'
;MELTPVTAVGLVVALVGFELLHRLRKRFGWTGGTLSDHAWKWVIPVLVVLVVLAEGKSFDSIGWHVESTLLLVWQTAIGLAVMLGSNLLLAPLWARVGDGGESLAKGIGSFASLSMPERLFVAATAGVTEEIPYHGYAVERLAALTGSLPFAGIISFLAFTLGHLGETWDRQAVLRIAQPALVTTLLYLWFRSLPALIAIHALNDAVGLLVADRYAPAEEEEEEEETPHVVRWLEGEQ
;
A
#
# COMPACT_ATOMS: atom_id res chain seq x y z
N MET A 1 -22.97 1.61 18.31
CA MET A 1 -23.88 1.86 17.16
C MET A 1 -24.56 0.55 16.76
N GLU A 2 -25.69 0.57 16.08
CA GLU A 2 -26.29 -0.65 15.52
C GLU A 2 -25.70 -0.98 14.14
N LEU A 3 -25.62 -2.27 13.80
CA LEU A 3 -25.19 -2.72 12.48
C LEU A 3 -26.35 -2.61 11.49
N THR A 4 -26.28 -1.62 10.60
CA THR A 4 -27.25 -1.47 9.50
C THR A 4 -26.78 -2.21 8.25
N PRO A 5 -27.68 -2.53 7.29
CA PRO A 5 -27.28 -3.08 6.00
C PRO A 5 -26.27 -2.18 5.26
N VAL A 6 -26.42 -0.85 5.36
CA VAL A 6 -25.51 0.13 4.74
C VAL A 6 -24.11 0.02 5.35
N THR A 7 -24.02 -0.03 6.68
CA THR A 7 -22.73 -0.19 7.38
C THR A 7 -22.10 -1.55 7.09
N ALA A 8 -22.90 -2.62 6.99
CA ALA A 8 -22.40 -3.95 6.62
C ALA A 8 -21.79 -3.95 5.21
N VAL A 9 -22.45 -3.33 4.23
CA VAL A 9 -21.91 -3.15 2.87
C VAL A 9 -20.63 -2.33 2.91
N GLY A 10 -20.61 -1.23 3.65
CA GLY A 10 -19.42 -0.40 3.81
C GLY A 10 -18.22 -1.17 4.36
N LEU A 11 -18.43 -2.00 5.38
CA LEU A 11 -17.37 -2.82 5.97
C LEU A 11 -16.83 -3.85 4.97
N VAL A 12 -17.69 -4.46 4.16
CA VAL A 12 -17.26 -5.36 3.08
C VAL A 12 -16.44 -4.59 2.03
N VAL A 13 -16.92 -3.43 1.59
CA VAL A 13 -16.20 -2.58 0.63
C VAL A 13 -14.84 -2.16 1.19
N ALA A 14 -14.79 -1.76 2.47
CA ALA A 14 -13.56 -1.29 3.09
C ALA A 14 -12.52 -2.41 3.30
N LEU A 15 -12.94 -3.58 3.79
CA LEU A 15 -12.02 -4.64 4.20
C LEU A 15 -11.57 -5.53 3.04
N VAL A 16 -12.40 -5.72 2.01
CA VAL A 16 -12.10 -6.64 0.89
C VAL A 16 -12.38 -6.04 -0.49
N GLY A 17 -12.81 -4.79 -0.58
CA GLY A 17 -13.21 -4.17 -1.85
C GLY A 17 -12.10 -4.13 -2.89
N PHE A 18 -10.84 -3.89 -2.49
CA PHE A 18 -9.71 -3.92 -3.41
C PHE A 18 -9.53 -5.28 -4.09
N GLU A 19 -9.57 -6.36 -3.31
CA GLU A 19 -9.43 -7.72 -3.84
C GLU A 19 -10.62 -8.09 -4.74
N LEU A 20 -11.84 -7.73 -4.34
CA LEU A 20 -13.04 -7.95 -5.16
C LEU A 20 -12.95 -7.18 -6.48
N LEU A 21 -12.50 -5.93 -6.44
CA LEU A 21 -12.32 -5.10 -7.64
C LEU A 21 -11.23 -5.66 -8.54
N HIS A 22 -10.09 -6.08 -7.99
CA HIS A 22 -9.02 -6.72 -8.74
C HIS A 22 -9.51 -7.97 -9.48
N ARG A 23 -10.20 -8.88 -8.77
CA ARG A 23 -10.79 -10.09 -9.37
C ARG A 23 -11.82 -9.77 -10.46
N LEU A 24 -12.67 -8.78 -10.21
CA LEU A 24 -13.67 -8.34 -11.19
C LEU A 24 -13.01 -7.84 -12.47
N ARG A 25 -12.01 -6.96 -12.32
CA ARG A 25 -11.25 -6.42 -13.46
C ARG A 25 -10.56 -7.52 -14.25
N LYS A 26 -9.91 -8.47 -13.56
CA LYS A 26 -9.28 -9.64 -14.20
C LYS A 26 -10.30 -10.49 -14.96
N ARG A 27 -11.48 -10.73 -14.38
CA ARG A 27 -12.56 -11.53 -14.99
C ARG A 27 -13.13 -10.90 -16.27
N PHE A 28 -13.13 -9.57 -16.37
CA PHE A 28 -13.62 -8.83 -17.53
C PHE A 28 -12.51 -8.34 -18.47
N GLY A 29 -11.23 -8.67 -18.19
CA GLY A 29 -10.10 -8.23 -19.00
C GLY A 29 -9.84 -6.72 -18.93
N TRP A 30 -10.26 -6.05 -17.85
CA TRP A 30 -10.01 -4.62 -17.60
C TRP A 30 -8.63 -4.41 -16.95
N THR A 31 -7.61 -4.98 -17.60
CA THR A 31 -6.21 -4.87 -17.23
C THR A 31 -5.58 -3.73 -18.02
N GLY A 32 -4.74 -2.94 -17.37
CA GLY A 32 -3.96 -1.89 -18.02
C GLY A 32 -2.50 -1.98 -17.57
N GLY A 33 -1.73 -0.91 -17.80
CA GLY A 33 -0.41 -0.76 -17.18
C GLY A 33 -0.50 -0.34 -15.71
N THR A 34 0.64 -0.28 -15.04
CA THR A 34 0.77 0.05 -13.60
C THR A 34 -0.02 1.29 -13.17
N LEU A 35 -0.03 2.35 -13.99
CA LEU A 35 -0.78 3.58 -13.69
C LEU A 35 -2.30 3.37 -13.73
N SER A 36 -2.79 2.63 -14.73
CA SER A 36 -4.21 2.29 -14.82
C SER A 36 -4.62 1.45 -13.61
N ASP A 37 -3.78 0.51 -13.19
CA ASP A 37 -4.06 -0.34 -12.03
C ASP A 37 -4.18 0.48 -10.74
N HIS A 38 -3.33 1.49 -10.56
CA HIS A 38 -3.43 2.44 -9.45
C HIS A 38 -4.64 3.38 -9.59
N ALA A 39 -4.97 3.85 -10.80
CA ALA A 39 -6.15 4.69 -11.02
C ALA A 39 -7.44 3.98 -10.61
N TRP A 40 -7.56 2.67 -10.90
CA TRP A 40 -8.71 1.86 -10.48
C TRP A 40 -8.88 1.76 -8.96
N LYS A 41 -7.82 1.93 -8.16
CA LYS A 41 -7.91 1.92 -6.69
C LYS A 41 -8.89 2.96 -6.16
N TRP A 42 -9.06 4.09 -6.86
CA TRP A 42 -9.97 5.18 -6.48
C TRP A 42 -11.45 4.80 -6.43
N VAL A 43 -11.86 3.69 -7.06
CA VAL A 43 -13.24 3.20 -6.96
C VAL A 43 -13.61 2.91 -5.50
N ILE A 44 -12.69 2.34 -4.71
CA ILE A 44 -12.97 1.93 -3.33
C ILE A 44 -13.24 3.12 -2.39
N PRO A 45 -12.36 4.14 -2.27
CA PRO A 45 -12.66 5.30 -1.44
C PRO A 45 -13.89 6.07 -1.91
N VAL A 46 -14.18 6.11 -3.22
CA VAL A 46 -15.44 6.70 -3.72
C VAL A 46 -16.66 5.95 -3.19
N LEU A 47 -16.64 4.62 -3.25
CA LEU A 47 -17.73 3.80 -2.69
C LEU A 47 -17.85 3.98 -1.17
N VAL A 48 -16.73 4.05 -0.44
CA VAL A 48 -16.73 4.35 1.00
C VAL A 48 -17.35 5.70 1.29
N VAL A 49 -17.00 6.75 0.55
CA VAL A 49 -17.59 8.09 0.70
C VAL A 49 -19.10 8.05 0.46
N LEU A 50 -19.55 7.35 -0.60
CA LEU A 50 -20.98 7.18 -0.86
C LEU A 50 -21.69 6.45 0.28
N VAL A 51 -21.06 5.45 0.88
CA VAL A 51 -21.60 4.76 2.07
C VAL A 51 -21.68 5.71 3.26
N VAL A 52 -20.64 6.48 3.55
CA VAL A 52 -20.64 7.46 4.66
C VAL A 52 -21.78 8.47 4.50
N LEU A 53 -22.00 8.95 3.28
CA LEU A 53 -23.11 9.85 2.96
C LEU A 53 -24.47 9.14 3.13
N ALA A 54 -24.60 7.88 2.70
CA ALA A 54 -25.81 7.08 2.87
C ALA A 54 -26.11 6.74 4.35
N GLU A 55 -25.08 6.68 5.21
CA GLU A 55 -25.22 6.57 6.66
C GLU A 55 -25.69 7.89 7.32
N GLY A 56 -25.75 8.99 6.56
CA GLY A 56 -26.07 10.32 7.08
C GLY A 56 -24.97 10.90 7.97
N LYS A 57 -23.73 10.44 7.82
CA LYS A 57 -22.59 10.86 8.63
C LYS A 57 -21.70 11.87 7.89
N SER A 58 -21.00 12.69 8.65
CA SER A 58 -19.97 13.61 8.13
C SER A 58 -18.66 12.87 7.87
N PHE A 59 -17.74 13.50 7.12
CA PHE A 59 -16.39 12.97 6.92
C PHE A 59 -15.54 12.93 8.19
N ASP A 60 -15.88 13.75 9.19
CA ASP A 60 -15.28 13.66 10.53
C ASP A 60 -15.47 12.25 11.13
N SER A 61 -16.58 11.57 10.81
CA SER A 61 -16.85 10.19 11.24
C SER A 61 -15.90 9.12 10.68
N ILE A 62 -15.06 9.48 9.70
CA ILE A 62 -13.98 8.64 9.17
C ILE A 62 -12.60 9.22 9.46
N GLY A 63 -12.50 10.07 10.48
CA GLY A 63 -11.23 10.69 10.89
C GLY A 63 -10.77 11.82 9.97
N TRP A 64 -11.62 12.34 9.07
CA TRP A 64 -11.29 13.51 8.25
C TRP A 64 -11.33 14.79 9.10
N HIS A 65 -10.30 14.95 9.94
CA HIS A 65 -10.19 16.00 10.94
C HIS A 65 -8.80 16.63 10.90
N VAL A 66 -8.76 17.96 10.79
CA VAL A 66 -7.55 18.79 10.84
C VAL A 66 -7.81 19.94 11.80
N GLU A 67 -7.25 19.84 13.00
CA GLU A 67 -7.40 20.89 14.02
C GLU A 67 -6.63 22.16 13.67
N SER A 68 -5.41 22.00 13.17
CA SER A 68 -4.57 23.10 12.69
C SER A 68 -3.54 22.60 11.70
N THR A 69 -3.09 23.48 10.79
CA THR A 69 -2.02 23.16 9.84
C THR A 69 -0.71 22.83 10.55
N LEU A 70 -0.41 23.51 11.66
CA LEU A 70 0.81 23.23 12.44
C LEU A 70 0.78 21.83 13.04
N LEU A 71 -0.35 21.42 13.62
CA LEU A 71 -0.51 20.07 14.16
C LEU A 71 -0.40 19.02 13.04
N LEU A 72 -1.03 19.26 11.89
CA LEU A 72 -0.93 18.36 10.73
C LEU A 72 0.53 18.16 10.28
N VAL A 73 1.29 19.25 10.16
CA VAL A 73 2.71 19.20 9.79
C VAL A 73 3.52 18.44 10.85
N TRP A 74 3.27 18.70 12.13
CA TRP A 74 3.95 18.01 13.24
C TRP A 74 3.63 16.51 13.25
N GLN A 75 2.36 16.13 13.10
CA GLN A 75 1.92 14.72 13.05
C GLN A 75 2.55 14.02 11.85
N THR A 76 2.57 14.67 10.70
CA THR A 76 3.19 14.14 9.48
C THR A 76 4.68 13.94 9.66
N ALA A 77 5.40 14.94 10.20
CA ALA A 77 6.84 14.87 10.41
C ALA A 77 7.23 13.77 11.40
N ILE A 78 6.52 13.67 12.53
CA ILE A 78 6.78 12.62 13.53
C ILE A 78 6.39 11.25 13.00
N GLY A 79 5.24 11.12 12.36
CA GLY A 79 4.82 9.84 11.79
C GLY A 79 5.80 9.33 10.74
N LEU A 80 6.30 10.21 9.87
CA LEU A 80 7.33 9.86 8.89
C LEU A 80 8.65 9.49 9.57
N ALA A 81 9.09 10.24 10.59
CA ALA A 81 10.29 9.91 11.35
C ALA A 81 10.17 8.56 12.05
N VAL A 82 8.99 8.22 12.58
CA VAL A 82 8.70 6.92 13.18
C VAL A 82 8.69 5.81 12.13
N MET A 83 8.13 6.03 10.93
CA MET A 83 8.20 5.04 9.83
C MET A 83 9.64 4.74 9.44
N LEU A 84 10.38 5.78 9.05
CA LEU A 84 11.75 5.62 8.58
C LEU A 84 12.66 5.10 9.69
N GLY A 85 12.48 5.61 10.91
CA GLY A 85 13.20 5.13 12.10
C GLY A 85 12.93 3.65 12.38
N SER A 86 11.67 3.20 12.31
CA SER A 86 11.33 1.79 12.52
C SER A 86 11.97 0.88 11.47
N ASN A 87 12.01 1.31 10.19
CA ASN A 87 12.68 0.57 9.12
C ASN A 87 14.18 0.43 9.39
N LEU A 88 14.85 1.50 9.81
CA LEU A 88 16.28 1.47 10.12
C LEU A 88 16.58 0.61 11.36
N LEU A 89 15.77 0.75 12.41
CA LEU A 89 15.94 0.00 13.65
C LEU A 89 15.73 -1.50 13.46
N LEU A 90 14.76 -1.89 12.63
CA LEU A 90 14.42 -3.30 12.38
C LEU A 90 15.22 -3.93 11.23
N ALA A 91 15.96 -3.15 10.44
CA ALA A 91 16.75 -3.67 9.31
C ALA A 91 17.66 -4.87 9.67
N PRO A 92 18.40 -4.90 10.81
CA PRO A 92 19.24 -6.05 11.16
C PRO A 92 18.46 -7.32 11.51
N LEU A 93 17.26 -7.16 12.10
CA LEU A 93 16.35 -8.29 12.36
C LEU A 93 15.88 -8.85 11.03
N TRP A 94 15.43 -7.96 10.18
CA TRP A 94 14.90 -8.28 8.88
C TRP A 94 15.90 -8.98 7.97
N ALA A 95 17.16 -8.55 7.95
CA ALA A 95 18.24 -9.25 7.23
C ALA A 95 18.39 -10.74 7.62
N ARG A 96 17.81 -11.19 8.75
CA ARG A 96 17.84 -12.57 9.24
C ARG A 96 16.50 -13.29 9.21
N VAL A 97 15.41 -12.60 8.87
CA VAL A 97 14.04 -13.14 8.88
C VAL A 97 13.45 -13.10 7.47
N GLY A 98 12.78 -14.19 7.09
CA GLY A 98 12.23 -14.36 5.75
C GLY A 98 13.36 -14.51 4.74
N ASP A 99 13.25 -13.81 3.62
CA ASP A 99 14.20 -13.81 2.50
C ASP A 99 15.21 -12.65 2.56
N GLY A 100 15.45 -12.08 3.73
CA GLY A 100 16.36 -10.94 3.87
C GLY A 100 15.84 -9.62 3.27
N GLY A 101 14.65 -9.61 2.65
CA GLY A 101 14.01 -8.43 2.07
C GLY A 101 14.07 -8.39 0.55
N GLU A 102 14.57 -9.46 -0.07
CA GLU A 102 14.70 -9.59 -1.52
C GLU A 102 13.35 -9.45 -2.24
N SER A 103 12.28 -10.08 -1.75
CA SER A 103 10.97 -10.00 -2.39
C SER A 103 10.33 -8.61 -2.28
N LEU A 104 10.55 -7.92 -1.15
CA LEU A 104 10.14 -6.52 -1.02
C LEU A 104 10.92 -5.63 -1.99
N ALA A 105 12.25 -5.82 -2.06
CA ALA A 105 13.11 -5.08 -2.98
C ALA A 105 12.68 -5.31 -4.44
N LYS A 106 12.42 -6.56 -4.84
CA LYS A 106 11.92 -6.91 -6.18
C LYS A 106 10.57 -6.24 -6.48
N GLY A 107 9.65 -6.25 -5.53
CA GLY A 107 8.35 -5.58 -5.68
C GLY A 107 8.50 -4.06 -5.88
N ILE A 108 9.38 -3.41 -5.12
CA ILE A 108 9.73 -1.99 -5.31
C ILE A 108 10.42 -1.76 -6.67
N GLY A 109 11.35 -2.65 -7.05
CA GLY A 109 12.08 -2.61 -8.32
C GLY A 109 11.19 -2.72 -9.55
N SER A 110 10.02 -3.35 -9.44
CA SER A 110 9.03 -3.40 -10.53
C SER A 110 8.50 -2.03 -10.95
N PHE A 111 8.71 -0.99 -10.13
CA PHE A 111 8.35 0.40 -10.43
C PHE A 111 9.52 1.21 -11.05
N ALA A 112 10.70 0.62 -11.23
CA ALA A 112 11.87 1.32 -11.77
C ALA A 112 11.67 1.86 -13.20
N SER A 113 10.82 1.22 -14.01
CA SER A 113 10.50 1.70 -15.35
C SER A 113 9.62 2.96 -15.37
N LEU A 114 8.98 3.32 -14.26
CA LEU A 114 8.17 4.52 -14.16
C LEU A 114 9.04 5.77 -14.01
N SER A 115 8.63 6.85 -14.66
CA SER A 115 9.18 8.18 -14.45
C SER A 115 8.92 8.70 -13.03
N MET A 116 9.70 9.68 -12.59
CA MET A 116 9.55 10.26 -11.24
C MET A 116 8.11 10.75 -10.94
N PRO A 117 7.41 11.49 -11.84
CA PRO A 117 6.03 11.89 -11.58
C PRO A 117 5.06 10.71 -11.43
N GLU A 118 5.28 9.63 -12.20
CA GLU A 118 4.47 8.42 -12.14
C GLU A 118 4.65 7.68 -10.81
N ARG A 119 5.89 7.60 -10.30
CA ARG A 119 6.17 7.05 -8.96
C ARG A 119 5.52 7.85 -7.85
N LEU A 120 5.54 9.18 -7.94
CA LEU A 120 4.86 10.06 -6.98
C LEU A 120 3.32 9.91 -7.06
N PHE A 121 2.78 9.73 -8.26
CA PHE A 121 1.35 9.41 -8.45
C PHE A 121 0.98 8.09 -7.79
N VAL A 122 1.80 7.05 -7.95
CA VAL A 122 1.61 5.75 -7.29
C VAL A 122 1.60 5.91 -5.77
N ALA A 123 2.62 6.58 -5.21
CA ALA A 123 2.73 6.81 -3.76
C ALA A 123 1.54 7.58 -3.18
N ALA A 124 1.15 8.69 -3.84
CA ALA A 124 0.00 9.48 -3.40
C ALA A 124 -1.32 8.70 -3.53
N THR A 125 -1.47 7.91 -4.60
CA THR A 125 -2.65 7.09 -4.81
C THR A 125 -2.75 5.99 -3.75
N ALA A 126 -1.66 5.28 -3.44
CA ALA A 126 -1.64 4.28 -2.37
C ALA A 126 -2.04 4.92 -1.03
N GLY A 127 -1.34 5.99 -0.62
CA GLY A 127 -1.61 6.69 0.64
C GLY A 127 -3.04 7.22 0.76
N VAL A 128 -3.65 7.75 -0.30
CA VAL A 128 -5.04 8.22 -0.22
C VAL A 128 -6.03 7.05 -0.26
N THR A 129 -5.90 6.18 -1.25
CA THR A 129 -6.94 5.20 -1.55
C THR A 129 -7.02 4.09 -0.52
N GLU A 130 -5.92 3.75 0.14
CA GLU A 130 -5.87 2.67 1.12
C GLU A 130 -6.27 3.17 2.53
N GLU A 131 -5.85 4.36 2.92
CA GLU A 131 -6.12 4.88 4.27
C GLU A 131 -7.62 5.19 4.50
N ILE A 132 -8.34 5.66 3.48
CA ILE A 132 -9.78 5.94 3.58
C ILE A 132 -10.60 4.69 3.98
N PRO A 133 -10.53 3.55 3.26
CA PRO A 133 -11.27 2.35 3.63
C PRO A 133 -10.74 1.69 4.91
N TYR A 134 -9.43 1.48 5.04
CA TYR A 134 -8.90 0.67 6.14
C TYR A 134 -8.89 1.44 7.47
N HIS A 135 -8.33 2.63 7.52
CA HIS A 135 -8.21 3.39 8.77
C HIS A 135 -9.38 4.34 8.95
N GLY A 136 -9.77 5.06 7.90
CA GLY A 136 -10.89 5.99 7.97
C GLY A 136 -12.22 5.30 8.24
N TYR A 137 -12.60 4.31 7.44
CA TYR A 137 -13.91 3.69 7.55
C TYR A 137 -13.92 2.46 8.47
N ALA A 138 -13.09 1.46 8.19
CA ALA A 138 -13.18 0.18 8.87
C ALA A 138 -12.85 0.29 10.37
N VAL A 139 -11.76 0.99 10.74
CA VAL A 139 -11.43 1.19 12.17
C VAL A 139 -12.57 1.93 12.89
N GLU A 140 -13.07 3.04 12.34
CA GLU A 140 -14.12 3.83 13.01
C GLU A 140 -15.43 3.06 13.17
N ARG A 141 -15.85 2.32 12.15
CA ARG A 141 -17.09 1.55 12.20
C ARG A 141 -16.97 0.32 13.09
N LEU A 142 -15.87 -0.42 13.01
CA LEU A 142 -15.63 -1.56 13.89
C LEU A 142 -15.50 -1.11 15.35
N ALA A 143 -14.83 0.00 15.63
CA ALA A 143 -14.72 0.53 16.99
C ALA A 143 -16.09 0.95 17.53
N ALA A 144 -16.91 1.63 16.73
CA ALA A 144 -18.25 2.05 17.13
C ALA A 144 -19.25 0.88 17.30
N LEU A 145 -19.04 -0.24 16.59
CA LEU A 145 -19.84 -1.46 16.73
C LEU A 145 -19.42 -2.32 17.93
N THR A 146 -18.12 -2.43 18.18
CA THR A 146 -17.56 -3.34 19.19
C THR A 146 -17.23 -2.67 20.52
N GLY A 147 -17.13 -1.34 20.55
CA GLY A 147 -16.65 -0.57 21.70
C GLY A 147 -15.14 -0.71 21.95
N SER A 148 -14.39 -1.35 21.05
CA SER A 148 -12.96 -1.61 21.22
C SER A 148 -12.14 -1.09 20.05
N LEU A 149 -11.48 0.05 20.27
CA LEU A 149 -10.58 0.66 19.31
C LEU A 149 -9.36 -0.23 18.98
N PRO A 150 -8.69 -0.90 19.94
CA PRO A 150 -7.60 -1.82 19.62
C PRO A 150 -8.05 -3.00 18.77
N PHE A 151 -9.23 -3.56 19.04
CA PHE A 151 -9.76 -4.67 18.26
C PHE A 151 -10.04 -4.25 16.81
N ALA A 152 -10.65 -3.08 16.62
CA ALA A 152 -10.87 -2.50 15.30
C ALA A 152 -9.57 -2.27 14.52
N GLY A 153 -8.54 -1.75 15.20
CA GLY A 153 -7.20 -1.59 14.64
C GLY A 153 -6.59 -2.90 14.19
N ILE A 154 -6.67 -3.96 15.00
CA ILE A 154 -6.15 -5.29 14.65
C ILE A 154 -6.83 -5.86 13.41
N ILE A 155 -8.17 -5.80 13.33
CA ILE A 155 -8.91 -6.31 12.17
C ILE A 155 -8.52 -5.56 10.89
N SER A 156 -8.45 -4.22 10.97
CA SER A 156 -8.07 -3.40 9.83
C SER A 156 -6.62 -3.65 9.39
N PHE A 157 -5.68 -3.71 10.34
CA PHE A 157 -4.28 -4.05 10.11
C PHE A 157 -4.13 -5.38 9.37
N LEU A 158 -4.82 -6.43 9.84
CA LEU A 158 -4.76 -7.76 9.22
C LEU A 158 -5.35 -7.74 7.81
N ALA A 159 -6.49 -7.08 7.61
CA ALA A 159 -7.13 -6.98 6.29
C ALA A 159 -6.23 -6.23 5.29
N PHE A 160 -5.68 -5.07 5.69
CA PHE A 160 -4.74 -4.29 4.87
C PHE A 160 -3.50 -5.11 4.50
N THR A 161 -2.87 -5.74 5.49
CA THR A 161 -1.64 -6.51 5.28
C THR A 161 -1.89 -7.70 4.35
N LEU A 162 -2.95 -8.47 4.59
CA LEU A 162 -3.28 -9.63 3.74
C LEU A 162 -3.74 -9.22 2.34
N GLY A 163 -4.35 -8.03 2.19
CA GLY A 163 -4.76 -7.48 0.90
C GLY A 163 -3.60 -7.18 -0.04
N HIS A 164 -2.35 -7.16 0.45
CA HIS A 164 -1.17 -7.01 -0.39
C HIS A 164 -0.77 -8.31 -1.09
N LEU A 165 -1.20 -9.48 -0.60
CA LEU A 165 -0.84 -10.76 -1.20
C LEU A 165 -1.41 -10.86 -2.62
N GLY A 166 -0.54 -10.89 -3.63
CA GLY A 166 -0.98 -10.86 -5.02
C GLY A 166 0.17 -10.95 -6.01
N GLU A 167 -0.03 -10.35 -7.18
CA GLU A 167 0.92 -10.41 -8.30
C GLU A 167 2.21 -9.60 -8.02
N THR A 168 2.10 -8.45 -7.35
CA THR A 168 3.25 -7.59 -7.01
C THR A 168 3.98 -8.04 -5.75
N TRP A 169 3.26 -8.50 -4.73
CA TRP A 169 3.82 -8.84 -3.42
C TRP A 169 3.54 -10.28 -3.06
N ASP A 170 4.62 -11.05 -2.90
CA ASP A 170 4.53 -12.42 -2.41
C ASP A 170 4.43 -12.48 -0.87
N ARG A 171 4.42 -13.69 -0.31
CA ARG A 171 4.27 -13.89 1.13
C ARG A 171 5.40 -13.28 1.96
N GLN A 172 6.63 -13.26 1.44
CA GLN A 172 7.79 -12.71 2.14
C GLN A 172 7.73 -11.18 2.13
N ALA A 173 7.37 -10.58 0.99
CA ALA A 173 7.12 -9.15 0.89
C ALA A 173 5.98 -8.72 1.82
N VAL A 174 4.87 -9.47 1.86
CA VAL A 174 3.74 -9.20 2.77
C VAL A 174 4.16 -9.24 4.23
N LEU A 175 5.02 -10.19 4.63
CA LEU A 175 5.57 -10.24 5.97
C LEU A 175 6.37 -8.96 6.31
N ARG A 176 7.11 -8.40 5.34
CA ARG A 176 7.81 -7.12 5.51
C ARG A 176 6.85 -5.95 5.57
N ILE A 177 5.83 -5.92 4.71
CA ILE A 177 4.78 -4.88 4.67
C ILE A 177 3.98 -4.83 5.97
N ALA A 178 3.87 -5.96 6.70
CA ALA A 178 3.23 -6.00 8.01
C ALA A 178 3.85 -5.01 9.01
N GLN A 179 5.14 -4.68 8.90
CA GLN A 179 5.75 -3.67 9.77
C GLN A 179 5.18 -2.27 9.50
N PRO A 180 5.36 -1.64 8.32
CA PRO A 180 4.79 -0.31 8.09
C PRO A 180 3.27 -0.30 8.28
N ALA A 181 2.54 -1.35 7.89
CA ALA A 181 1.10 -1.49 8.14
C ALA A 181 0.73 -1.42 9.63
N LEU A 182 1.51 -2.08 10.49
CA LEU A 182 1.30 -2.02 11.93
C LEU A 182 1.57 -0.61 12.46
N VAL A 183 2.66 0.02 12.03
CA VAL A 183 3.02 1.33 12.56
C VAL A 183 2.08 2.42 12.05
N THR A 184 1.63 2.39 10.79
CA THR A 184 0.56 3.30 10.30
C THR A 184 -0.73 3.11 11.11
N THR A 185 -1.11 1.86 11.39
CA THR A 185 -2.27 1.58 12.27
C THR A 185 -2.10 2.19 13.65
N LEU A 186 -0.95 2.01 14.30
CA LEU A 186 -0.68 2.60 15.61
C LEU A 186 -0.68 4.14 15.58
N LEU A 187 -0.10 4.74 14.53
CA LEU A 187 -0.14 6.18 14.32
C LEU A 187 -1.57 6.69 14.13
N TYR A 188 -2.43 5.95 13.42
CA TYR A 188 -3.84 6.31 13.32
C TYR A 188 -4.55 6.27 14.67
N LEU A 189 -4.36 5.18 15.43
CA LEU A 189 -4.98 5.03 16.75
C LEU A 189 -4.55 6.15 17.70
N TRP A 190 -3.34 6.69 17.51
CA TRP A 190 -2.83 7.81 18.29
C TRP A 190 -3.33 9.17 17.78
N PHE A 191 -3.09 9.52 16.52
CA PHE A 191 -3.37 10.84 15.98
C PHE A 191 -4.84 11.06 15.67
N ARG A 192 -5.55 9.99 15.31
CA ARG A 192 -6.97 10.02 14.94
C ARG A 192 -7.28 11.03 13.83
N SER A 193 -6.29 11.31 12.99
CA SER A 193 -6.37 12.21 11.83
C SER A 193 -6.01 11.45 10.56
N LEU A 194 -7.02 11.21 9.73
CA LEU A 194 -6.87 10.56 8.44
C LEU A 194 -5.98 11.37 7.48
N PRO A 195 -6.10 12.72 7.37
CA PRO A 195 -5.21 13.50 6.52
C PRO A 195 -3.73 13.40 6.91
N ALA A 196 -3.42 13.37 8.21
CA ALA A 196 -2.04 13.17 8.67
C ALA A 196 -1.51 11.80 8.24
N LEU A 197 -2.33 10.76 8.40
CA LEU A 197 -1.95 9.39 8.07
C LEU A 197 -1.75 9.19 6.56
N ILE A 198 -2.65 9.73 5.73
CA ILE A 198 -2.51 9.77 4.27
C ILE A 198 -1.17 10.39 3.88
N ALA A 199 -0.80 11.53 4.49
CA ALA A 199 0.46 12.20 4.20
C ALA A 199 1.67 11.34 4.62
N ILE A 200 1.62 10.70 5.79
CA ILE A 200 2.70 9.83 6.29
C ILE A 200 2.89 8.63 5.35
N HIS A 201 1.80 7.94 4.99
CA HIS A 201 1.84 6.78 4.10
C HIS A 201 2.37 7.17 2.72
N ALA A 202 1.79 8.20 2.09
CA ALA A 202 2.24 8.66 0.78
C ALA A 202 3.72 9.09 0.77
N LEU A 203 4.20 9.76 1.83
CA LEU A 203 5.61 10.16 1.93
C LEU A 203 6.54 8.97 2.14
N ASN A 204 6.14 7.99 2.96
CA ASN A 204 6.91 6.75 3.14
C ASN A 204 7.07 6.00 1.81
N ASP A 205 5.98 5.86 1.07
CA ASP A 205 5.99 5.18 -0.23
C ASP A 205 6.80 5.96 -1.26
N ALA A 206 6.69 7.29 -1.27
CA ALA A 206 7.49 8.14 -2.14
C ALA A 206 8.99 7.93 -1.88
N VAL A 207 9.43 7.83 -0.63
CA VAL A 207 10.84 7.54 -0.31
C VAL A 207 11.29 6.22 -0.91
N GLY A 208 10.49 5.15 -0.77
CA GLY A 208 10.80 3.83 -1.33
C GLY A 208 10.82 3.81 -2.87
N LEU A 209 9.80 4.40 -3.51
CA LEU A 209 9.66 4.40 -4.96
C LEU A 209 10.68 5.32 -5.65
N LEU A 210 11.04 6.46 -5.04
CA LEU A 210 12.06 7.35 -5.61
C LEU A 210 13.45 6.70 -5.69
N VAL A 211 13.70 5.64 -4.93
CA VAL A 211 14.95 4.85 -5.00
C VAL A 211 14.76 3.49 -5.67
N ALA A 212 13.63 3.25 -6.35
CA ALA A 212 13.29 1.97 -6.96
C ALA A 212 14.35 1.46 -7.94
N ASP A 213 15.06 2.35 -8.63
CA ASP A 213 16.12 2.00 -9.58
C ASP A 213 17.27 1.20 -8.94
N ARG A 214 17.49 1.36 -7.63
CA ARG A 214 18.49 0.57 -6.88
C ARG A 214 18.11 -0.90 -6.73
N TYR A 215 16.86 -1.23 -7.03
CA TYR A 215 16.29 -2.57 -6.92
C TYR A 215 15.78 -3.08 -8.26
N ALA A 216 16.09 -2.39 -9.37
CA ALA A 216 15.75 -2.87 -10.69
C ALA A 216 16.31 -4.30 -10.84
N PRO A 217 15.54 -5.25 -11.41
CA PRO A 217 16.12 -6.53 -11.77
C PRO A 217 17.32 -6.24 -12.67
N ALA A 218 18.45 -6.93 -12.41
CA ALA A 218 19.54 -6.90 -13.37
C ALA A 218 18.94 -7.22 -14.73
N GLU A 219 19.26 -6.42 -15.75
CA GLU A 219 19.06 -6.89 -17.11
C GLU A 219 19.78 -8.25 -17.13
N GLU A 220 19.03 -9.33 -17.26
CA GLU A 220 19.61 -10.55 -17.79
C GLU A 220 20.13 -10.08 -19.14
N GLU A 221 21.43 -9.76 -19.20
CA GLU A 221 22.14 -9.76 -20.46
C GLU A 221 21.72 -11.10 -21.06
N GLU A 222 20.91 -11.05 -22.12
CA GLU A 222 20.88 -12.15 -23.05
C GLU A 222 22.36 -12.34 -23.35
N GLU A 223 22.97 -13.37 -22.74
CA GLU A 223 24.22 -13.91 -23.25
C GLU A 223 23.85 -14.21 -24.70
N GLU A 224 24.15 -13.27 -25.60
CA GLU A 224 24.43 -13.61 -26.98
C GLU A 224 25.38 -14.79 -26.80
N GLU A 225 24.90 -16.00 -27.10
CA GLU A 225 25.76 -17.16 -27.23
C GLU A 225 26.80 -16.73 -28.27
N GLU A 226 27.91 -16.17 -27.79
CA GLU A 226 29.10 -15.95 -28.59
C GLU A 226 29.48 -17.37 -28.97
N THR A 227 29.01 -17.78 -30.15
CA THR A 227 29.44 -19.01 -30.82
C THR A 227 30.94 -19.12 -30.58
N PRO A 228 31.39 -20.12 -29.80
CA PRO A 228 32.77 -20.21 -29.40
C PRO A 228 33.64 -20.12 -30.65
N HIS A 229 34.79 -19.46 -30.57
CA HIS A 229 35.65 -19.18 -31.74
C HIS A 229 35.98 -20.43 -32.60
N VAL A 230 35.85 -21.63 -32.01
CA VAL A 230 35.93 -22.94 -32.66
C VAL A 230 34.79 -23.22 -33.65
N VAL A 231 33.57 -22.76 -33.38
CA VAL A 231 32.38 -22.94 -34.22
C VAL A 231 32.46 -22.05 -35.48
N ARG A 232 32.85 -20.77 -35.34
CA ARG A 232 33.09 -19.88 -36.50
C ARG A 232 34.14 -20.43 -37.47
N TRP A 233 35.18 -21.11 -36.97
CA TRP A 233 36.21 -21.72 -37.81
C TRP A 233 35.68 -22.91 -38.64
N LEU A 234 34.70 -23.65 -38.13
CA LEU A 234 34.06 -24.76 -38.85
C LEU A 234 33.07 -24.28 -39.91
N GLU A 235 32.49 -23.09 -39.74
CA GLU A 235 31.49 -22.51 -40.65
C GLU A 235 32.09 -21.65 -41.77
N GLY A 236 33.40 -21.39 -41.73
CA GLY A 236 34.15 -20.85 -42.88
C GLY A 236 33.99 -19.34 -43.11
N GLU A 237 33.51 -18.59 -42.13
CA GLU A 237 33.43 -17.14 -42.19
C GLU A 237 34.73 -16.51 -41.63
N GLN A 238 35.41 -15.70 -42.46
CA GLN A 238 36.54 -14.84 -42.06
C GLN A 238 36.09 -13.39 -41.95
#